data_AF-A0A0M8K913-F1
#
_entry.id   AF-A0A0M8K913-F1
#
_cell.length_a   1.000
_cell.length_b   1.000
_cell.length_c   1.000
_cell.angle_alpha   90.00
_cell.angle_beta   90.00
_cell.angle_gamma   90.00
#
_symmetry.space_group_name_H-M   'P 1'
#
loop_
_entity.id
_entity.type
_entity.pdbx_description
1 polymer ?
#
loop_
_entity_poly.entity_id
_entity_poly.type
_entity_poly.pdbx_seq_one_letter_code
_entity_poly.pdbx_strand_id
1 'polypeptide(L)'
;MRAAPAQQRSAPVPLHAYPRPANDNGWGVHFSPGAATFEPVVIEYFVRELQEMGMKWTVILNEGTTPRQDALVDALVAAGIEPILRIYTLYNDPLPTNELQHLVRYYSARGVHYYQLYNEPNLAGEPGGWRPGEAISVDRIVDLWIPAARAVRDAGGYPSTPPLAPGGDYDDLQFWREFLDGVKARGAEDAFFGAWINVHNYGLNHPFAYPEEPINLLGQPVTPEELALYGLTPDQVDVEALNYWRSIDRSTNRPDGGRHKGDTILEDSNAFRKFEAYHYEFVRRFRFEIPVISTEGGWIIGDAQDQRYPPVTVQAQTTWLRQAYEYMLTSAPDYFFAFNPWIVTNYAGNGTTPWFEPHAWYKARCNTNPAEVRQVRGHTLPICGDGDVLPIVYVLKAHPMKHQARRLPDPNRVPIVQAAVVNPARASAPPPRIEEGVLRFDLKTWDAVATLAATTGLTPTQVLERLYDDVSLGTPSIEVATYRVHVPSEAVEVEQWGTTVRLTNITDEIVNIQLAEQVYTLLPHGSLVVQLPTVQYVMVPTRKVIR
;
A
#
# COMPACT_ATOMS: atom_id res chain seq x y z
N MET A 1 21.23 -24.11 -25.12
CA MET A 1 20.30 -23.38 -26.01
C MET A 1 20.62 -21.90 -25.88
N ARG A 2 20.88 -21.18 -26.98
CA ARG A 2 21.04 -19.71 -26.91
C ARG A 2 19.66 -19.11 -26.61
N ALA A 3 19.56 -18.35 -25.51
CA ALA A 3 18.34 -17.61 -25.20
C ALA A 3 17.98 -16.71 -26.38
N ALA A 4 16.69 -16.66 -26.73
CA ALA A 4 16.20 -15.69 -27.71
C ALA A 4 16.63 -14.28 -27.26
N PRO A 5 17.07 -13.39 -28.18
CA PRO A 5 17.34 -12.01 -27.81
C PRO A 5 16.08 -11.42 -27.19
N ALA A 6 16.21 -10.84 -25.99
CA ALA A 6 15.09 -10.17 -25.34
C ALA A 6 14.53 -9.12 -26.30
N GLN A 7 13.25 -9.23 -26.64
CA GLN A 7 12.57 -8.26 -27.49
C GLN A 7 12.58 -6.92 -26.75
N GLN A 8 13.20 -5.91 -27.37
CA GLN A 8 13.23 -4.56 -26.82
C GLN A 8 11.77 -4.08 -26.69
N ARG A 9 11.33 -3.76 -25.47
CA ARG A 9 9.96 -3.31 -25.21
C ARG A 9 9.80 -1.92 -25.82
N SER A 10 9.08 -1.83 -26.93
CA SER A 10 8.84 -0.58 -27.66
C SER A 10 7.58 0.17 -27.22
N ALA A 11 6.84 -0.39 -26.27
CA ALA A 11 5.59 0.15 -25.75
C ALA A 11 5.42 -0.22 -24.26
N PRO A 12 4.55 0.47 -23.51
CA PRO A 12 4.17 0.09 -22.16
C PRO A 12 3.70 -1.37 -22.08
N VAL A 13 4.09 -2.06 -21.01
CA VAL A 13 3.63 -3.42 -20.72
C VAL A 13 2.36 -3.32 -19.88
N PRO A 14 1.27 -4.02 -20.23
CA PRO A 14 0.06 -4.02 -19.40
C PRO A 14 0.30 -4.75 -18.07
N LEU A 15 -0.36 -4.33 -17.00
CA LEU A 15 -0.14 -4.87 -15.64
C LEU A 15 -0.24 -6.40 -15.55
N HIS A 16 -1.16 -7.03 -16.27
CA HIS A 16 -1.35 -8.48 -16.25
C HIS A 16 -0.21 -9.26 -16.93
N ALA A 17 0.64 -8.60 -17.72
CA ALA A 17 1.76 -9.23 -18.43
C ALA A 17 3.07 -9.20 -17.63
N TYR A 18 3.09 -8.55 -16.46
CA TYR A 18 4.24 -8.61 -15.56
C TYR A 18 4.28 -9.96 -14.83
N PRO A 19 5.47 -10.61 -14.70
CA PRO A 19 5.63 -11.86 -13.98
C PRO A 19 5.19 -11.74 -12.51
N ARG A 20 4.51 -12.75 -11.99
CA ARG A 20 4.06 -12.81 -10.60
C ARG A 20 4.28 -14.22 -10.06
N PRO A 21 4.50 -14.38 -8.74
CA PRO A 21 4.59 -15.70 -8.13
C PRO A 21 3.25 -16.44 -8.28
N ALA A 22 3.31 -17.77 -8.29
CA ALA A 22 2.11 -18.59 -8.29
C ALA A 22 1.30 -18.38 -7.00
N ASN A 23 -0.02 -18.25 -7.14
CA ASN A 23 -0.93 -17.90 -6.06
C ASN A 23 -0.51 -16.61 -5.33
N ASP A 24 -0.14 -15.59 -6.12
CA ASP A 24 0.23 -14.27 -5.63
C ASP A 24 -0.83 -13.70 -4.68
N ASN A 25 -0.41 -13.38 -3.46
CA ASN A 25 -1.23 -12.74 -2.42
C ASN A 25 -0.74 -11.31 -2.10
N GLY A 26 0.30 -10.84 -2.78
CA GLY A 26 0.97 -9.56 -2.52
C GLY A 26 1.70 -9.48 -1.18
N TRP A 27 1.80 -10.58 -0.42
CA TRP A 27 2.52 -10.61 0.85
C TRP A 27 3.99 -10.82 0.59
N GLY A 28 4.81 -9.88 1.03
CA GLY A 28 6.25 -10.06 1.09
C GLY A 28 6.86 -9.44 2.32
N VAL A 29 8.19 -9.39 2.36
CA VAL A 29 8.99 -8.81 3.45
C VAL A 29 10.43 -8.64 2.97
N HIS A 30 11.12 -7.60 3.42
CA HIS A 30 12.54 -7.42 3.14
C HIS A 30 13.36 -8.45 3.94
N PHE A 31 14.24 -9.21 3.29
CA PHE A 31 14.89 -10.36 3.92
C PHE A 31 15.86 -9.95 5.04
N SER A 32 16.86 -9.15 4.68
CA SER A 32 17.94 -8.69 5.58
C SER A 32 18.48 -7.36 5.10
N PRO A 33 18.96 -6.46 5.98
CA PRO A 33 19.34 -5.11 5.59
C PRO A 33 20.69 -5.03 4.84
N GLY A 34 21.40 -6.15 4.68
CA GLY A 34 22.73 -6.20 4.07
C GLY A 34 22.83 -7.15 2.88
N ALA A 35 23.88 -6.97 2.09
CA ALA A 35 24.20 -7.78 0.91
C ALA A 35 25.07 -9.02 1.22
N ALA A 36 25.19 -9.39 2.51
CA ALA A 36 25.95 -10.56 2.91
C ALA A 36 25.34 -11.84 2.33
N THR A 37 26.19 -12.85 2.12
CA THR A 37 25.73 -14.20 1.77
C THR A 37 25.40 -14.99 3.04
N PHE A 38 24.47 -15.92 2.93
CA PHE A 38 23.95 -16.67 4.06
C PHE A 38 24.39 -18.14 4.01
N GLU A 39 24.69 -18.72 5.16
CA GLU A 39 24.94 -20.16 5.27
C GLU A 39 23.69 -20.97 4.86
N PRO A 40 23.85 -22.15 4.25
CA PRO A 40 22.71 -22.95 3.76
C PRO A 40 21.62 -23.21 4.81
N VAL A 41 22.00 -23.47 6.08
CA VAL A 41 21.05 -23.69 7.17
C VAL A 41 20.24 -22.43 7.52
N VAL A 42 20.84 -21.25 7.38
CA VAL A 42 20.18 -19.96 7.60
C VAL A 42 19.18 -19.71 6.48
N ILE A 43 19.57 -20.01 5.22
CA ILE A 43 18.68 -19.94 4.06
C ILE A 43 17.50 -20.89 4.25
N GLU A 44 17.75 -22.18 4.53
CA GLU A 44 16.70 -23.20 4.73
C GLU A 44 15.72 -22.76 5.82
N TYR A 45 16.22 -22.25 6.94
CA TYR A 45 15.39 -21.76 8.03
C TYR A 45 14.49 -20.62 7.57
N PHE A 46 15.05 -19.49 7.12
CA PHE A 46 14.25 -18.31 6.82
C PHE A 46 13.35 -18.50 5.60
N VAL A 47 13.75 -19.28 4.61
CA VAL A 47 12.85 -19.63 3.49
C VAL A 47 11.64 -20.43 3.99
N ARG A 48 11.83 -21.39 4.91
CA ARG A 48 10.69 -22.07 5.55
C ARG A 48 9.83 -21.11 6.35
N GLU A 49 10.42 -20.22 7.14
CA GLU A 49 9.67 -19.23 7.92
C GLU A 49 8.81 -18.33 7.03
N LEU A 50 9.34 -17.90 5.88
CA LEU A 50 8.60 -17.15 4.86
C LEU A 50 7.42 -17.96 4.31
N GLN A 51 7.62 -19.23 3.98
CA GLN A 51 6.54 -20.12 3.51
C GLN A 51 5.46 -20.33 4.57
N GLU A 52 5.84 -20.51 5.85
CA GLU A 52 4.91 -20.68 6.95
C GLU A 52 4.07 -19.42 7.22
N MET A 53 4.63 -18.23 7.01
CA MET A 53 3.90 -16.96 7.02
C MET A 53 3.06 -16.73 5.76
N GLY A 54 3.22 -17.55 4.72
CA GLY A 54 2.51 -17.41 3.46
C GLY A 54 3.10 -16.37 2.51
N MET A 55 4.35 -15.93 2.72
CA MET A 55 4.98 -14.93 1.86
C MET A 55 5.16 -15.44 0.43
N LYS A 56 4.97 -14.54 -0.53
CA LYS A 56 5.14 -14.76 -1.97
C LYS A 56 6.18 -13.86 -2.60
N TRP A 57 6.60 -12.83 -1.89
CA TRP A 57 7.61 -11.87 -2.35
C TRP A 57 8.68 -11.69 -1.28
N THR A 58 9.91 -11.40 -1.68
CA THR A 58 10.92 -10.90 -0.74
C THR A 58 11.95 -10.04 -1.43
N VAL A 59 12.51 -9.07 -0.70
CA VAL A 59 13.61 -8.22 -1.18
C VAL A 59 14.93 -8.73 -0.65
N ILE A 60 15.91 -8.89 -1.54
CA ILE A 60 17.28 -9.31 -1.21
C ILE A 60 18.29 -8.35 -1.82
N LEU A 61 19.43 -8.16 -1.14
CA LEU A 61 20.48 -7.25 -1.60
C LEU A 61 21.59 -8.01 -2.33
N ASN A 62 22.01 -7.46 -3.47
CA ASN A 62 23.20 -7.88 -4.19
C ASN A 62 24.17 -6.71 -4.25
N GLU A 63 25.39 -6.92 -3.74
CA GLU A 63 26.42 -5.87 -3.76
C GLU A 63 26.94 -5.66 -5.19
N GLY A 64 26.67 -4.48 -5.74
CA GLY A 64 27.03 -4.10 -7.09
C GLY A 64 26.49 -5.04 -8.16
N THR A 65 27.24 -5.19 -9.25
CA THR A 65 26.86 -5.98 -10.42
C THR A 65 27.47 -7.39 -10.46
N THR A 66 28.06 -7.84 -9.35
CA THR A 66 28.61 -9.21 -9.24
C THR A 66 27.56 -10.14 -8.63
N PRO A 67 27.19 -11.26 -9.26
CA PRO A 67 26.29 -12.24 -8.66
C PRO A 67 26.86 -12.82 -7.35
N ARG A 68 26.09 -12.76 -6.27
CA ARG A 68 26.47 -13.24 -4.92
C ARG A 68 25.39 -14.04 -4.19
N GLN A 69 24.14 -14.00 -4.67
CA GLN A 69 22.95 -14.46 -3.96
C GLN A 69 22.37 -15.77 -4.51
N ASP A 70 23.14 -16.52 -5.28
CA ASP A 70 22.71 -17.73 -6.00
C ASP A 70 21.94 -18.71 -5.11
N ALA A 71 22.52 -19.11 -3.97
CA ALA A 71 21.91 -20.08 -3.07
C ALA A 71 20.56 -19.59 -2.48
N LEU A 72 20.47 -18.30 -2.16
CA LEU A 72 19.25 -17.71 -1.63
C LEU A 72 18.18 -17.56 -2.73
N VAL A 73 18.58 -17.09 -3.92
CA VAL A 73 17.68 -16.99 -5.09
C VAL A 73 17.11 -18.37 -5.45
N ASP A 74 17.96 -19.38 -5.58
CA ASP A 74 17.55 -20.73 -5.95
C ASP A 74 16.56 -21.31 -4.91
N ALA A 75 16.82 -21.09 -3.62
CA ALA A 75 15.93 -21.54 -2.54
C ALA A 75 14.58 -20.81 -2.53
N LEU A 76 14.57 -19.49 -2.74
CA LEU A 76 13.34 -18.68 -2.79
C LEU A 76 12.46 -19.08 -3.99
N VAL A 77 13.07 -19.21 -5.16
CA VAL A 77 12.36 -19.59 -6.40
C VAL A 77 11.83 -21.02 -6.29
N ALA A 78 12.61 -21.95 -5.74
CA ALA A 78 12.13 -23.31 -5.47
C ALA A 78 10.97 -23.33 -4.46
N ALA A 79 10.94 -22.38 -3.52
CA ALA A 79 9.86 -22.21 -2.55
C ALA A 79 8.61 -21.50 -3.13
N GLY A 80 8.65 -21.05 -4.39
CA GLY A 80 7.57 -20.30 -5.03
C GLY A 80 7.43 -18.87 -4.50
N ILE A 81 8.54 -18.28 -4.07
CA ILE A 81 8.66 -16.89 -3.59
C ILE A 81 9.42 -16.10 -4.66
N GLU A 82 8.85 -14.99 -5.12
CA GLU A 82 9.48 -14.09 -6.10
C GLU A 82 10.54 -13.20 -5.41
N PRO A 83 11.82 -13.35 -5.75
CA PRO A 83 12.87 -12.44 -5.28
C PRO A 83 12.85 -11.11 -6.05
N ILE A 84 12.91 -10.01 -5.31
CA ILE A 84 13.23 -8.67 -5.81
C ILE A 84 14.70 -8.41 -5.49
N LEU A 85 15.53 -8.28 -6.53
CA LEU A 85 16.97 -8.11 -6.36
C LEU A 85 17.34 -6.63 -6.33
N ARG A 86 17.70 -6.12 -5.14
CA ARG A 86 18.24 -4.77 -4.98
C ARG A 86 19.72 -4.75 -5.35
N ILE A 87 20.07 -3.92 -6.33
CA ILE A 87 21.47 -3.67 -6.69
C ILE A 87 22.00 -2.59 -5.76
N TYR A 88 22.73 -3.00 -4.73
CA TYR A 88 23.25 -2.10 -3.71
C TYR A 88 24.57 -1.47 -4.16
N THR A 89 24.64 -0.15 -4.07
CA THR A 89 25.85 0.65 -4.20
C THR A 89 25.90 1.64 -3.05
N LEU A 90 27.09 1.90 -2.50
CA LEU A 90 27.25 2.85 -1.40
C LEU A 90 26.96 4.30 -1.83
N TYR A 91 27.30 4.65 -3.07
CA TYR A 91 27.10 6.00 -3.61
C TYR A 91 26.33 5.96 -4.92
N ASN A 92 25.70 7.09 -5.26
CA ASN A 92 25.00 7.32 -6.52
C ASN A 92 26.00 7.52 -7.66
N ASP A 93 26.64 6.42 -8.06
CA ASP A 93 27.55 6.36 -9.20
C ASP A 93 26.85 5.68 -10.42
N PRO A 94 27.34 5.90 -11.65
CA PRO A 94 26.83 5.19 -12.82
C PRO A 94 26.95 3.67 -12.64
N LEU A 95 25.84 2.95 -12.76
CA LEU A 95 25.89 1.49 -12.79
C LEU A 95 26.53 1.03 -14.11
N PRO A 96 27.54 0.16 -14.06
CA PRO A 96 28.24 -0.30 -15.26
C PRO A 96 27.29 -1.18 -16.08
N THR A 97 26.79 -0.65 -17.20
CA THR A 97 25.60 -1.19 -17.90
C THR A 97 25.82 -2.57 -18.50
N ASN A 98 27.02 -2.89 -18.97
CA ASN A 98 27.33 -4.22 -19.52
C ASN A 98 27.31 -5.29 -18.43
N GLU A 99 27.91 -5.01 -17.28
CA GLU A 99 27.96 -5.86 -16.10
C GLU A 99 26.57 -5.99 -15.49
N LEU A 100 25.81 -4.89 -15.42
CA LEU A 100 24.41 -4.89 -15.00
C LEU A 100 23.57 -5.80 -15.90
N GLN A 101 23.72 -5.70 -17.22
CA GLN A 101 23.03 -6.60 -18.14
C GLN A 101 23.43 -8.08 -17.94
N HIS A 102 24.70 -8.36 -17.65
CA HIS A 102 25.15 -9.71 -17.33
C HIS A 102 24.49 -10.24 -16.05
N LEU A 103 24.46 -9.44 -14.99
CA LEU A 103 23.78 -9.75 -13.73
C LEU A 103 22.29 -10.06 -13.97
N VAL A 104 21.61 -9.21 -14.74
CA VAL A 104 20.18 -9.35 -15.03
C VAL A 104 19.92 -10.63 -15.83
N ARG A 105 20.67 -10.89 -16.89
CA ARG A 105 20.52 -12.16 -17.64
C ARG A 105 20.79 -13.37 -16.76
N TYR A 106 21.78 -13.28 -15.86
CA TYR A 106 22.18 -14.36 -14.97
C TYR A 106 21.07 -14.75 -13.98
N TYR A 107 20.46 -13.76 -13.32
CA TYR A 107 19.43 -14.00 -12.32
C TYR A 107 18.03 -14.17 -12.91
N SER A 108 17.73 -13.55 -14.06
CA SER A 108 16.46 -13.82 -14.76
C SER A 108 16.39 -15.23 -15.30
N ALA A 109 17.51 -15.83 -15.70
CA ALA A 109 17.57 -17.26 -16.00
C ALA A 109 17.28 -18.17 -14.78
N ARG A 110 17.32 -17.61 -13.57
CA ARG A 110 17.04 -18.29 -12.28
C ARG A 110 15.69 -17.91 -11.68
N GLY A 111 14.89 -17.09 -12.35
CA GLY A 111 13.55 -16.71 -11.89
C GLY A 111 13.44 -15.35 -11.20
N VAL A 112 14.48 -14.52 -11.20
CA VAL A 112 14.39 -13.12 -10.74
C VAL A 112 13.89 -12.23 -11.88
N HIS A 113 12.75 -11.58 -11.71
CA HIS A 113 12.23 -10.65 -12.71
C HIS A 113 12.49 -9.18 -12.36
N TYR A 114 12.43 -8.83 -11.07
CA TYR A 114 12.42 -7.45 -10.59
C TYR A 114 13.76 -7.02 -10.02
N TYR A 115 14.26 -5.88 -10.50
CA TYR A 115 15.55 -5.31 -10.11
C TYR A 115 15.37 -3.91 -9.55
N GLN A 116 15.68 -3.73 -8.26
CA GLN A 116 15.68 -2.41 -7.66
C GLN A 116 16.97 -1.66 -8.01
N LEU A 117 16.80 -0.42 -8.49
CA LEU A 117 17.88 0.51 -8.84
C LEU A 117 17.91 1.69 -7.88
N TYR A 118 19.10 1.98 -7.33
CA TYR A 118 19.33 3.05 -6.36
C TYR A 118 18.48 2.90 -5.08
N ASN A 119 18.78 3.72 -4.07
CA ASN A 119 18.09 3.67 -2.79
C ASN A 119 18.06 5.04 -2.13
N GLU A 120 16.86 5.53 -1.82
CA GLU A 120 16.61 6.71 -1.00
C GLU A 120 17.46 7.95 -1.33
N PRO A 121 17.60 8.34 -2.61
CA PRO A 121 18.43 9.48 -2.99
C PRO A 121 17.95 10.83 -2.45
N ASN A 122 16.77 10.87 -1.82
CA ASN A 122 16.23 12.04 -1.14
C ASN A 122 16.73 12.20 0.30
N LEU A 123 17.55 11.28 0.81
CA LEU A 123 18.33 11.47 2.05
C LEU A 123 19.66 12.15 1.73
N ALA A 124 20.19 12.94 2.65
CA ALA A 124 21.51 13.56 2.54
C ALA A 124 22.61 12.61 3.03
N GLY A 125 23.82 12.78 2.48
CA GLY A 125 24.99 12.00 2.88
C GLY A 125 24.91 10.52 2.48
N GLU A 126 25.68 9.69 3.19
CA GLU A 126 25.87 8.26 2.87
C GLU A 126 24.55 7.46 2.81
N PRO A 127 23.55 7.67 3.70
CA PRO A 127 22.27 6.96 3.60
C PRO A 127 21.55 7.13 2.27
N GLY A 128 21.64 8.32 1.66
CA GLY A 128 21.07 8.60 0.34
C GLY A 128 22.03 8.41 -0.82
N GLY A 129 23.22 7.85 -0.57
CA GLY A 129 24.24 7.61 -1.59
C GLY A 129 25.03 8.85 -2.00
N TRP A 130 25.06 9.91 -1.19
CA TRP A 130 25.80 11.14 -1.46
C TRP A 130 27.14 11.15 -0.71
N ARG A 131 28.20 11.60 -1.39
CA ARG A 131 29.52 11.73 -0.76
C ARG A 131 29.51 12.89 0.26
N PRO A 132 30.42 12.92 1.24
CA PRO A 132 30.51 14.05 2.16
C PRO A 132 30.62 15.39 1.43
N GLY A 133 29.68 16.30 1.70
CA GLY A 133 29.59 17.62 1.08
C GLY A 133 28.87 17.67 -0.28
N GLU A 134 28.41 16.53 -0.80
CA GLU A 134 27.59 16.47 -2.00
C GLU A 134 26.12 16.75 -1.68
N ALA A 135 25.48 17.61 -2.46
CA ALA A 135 24.07 17.94 -2.30
C ALA A 135 23.18 16.92 -3.02
N ILE A 136 21.96 16.73 -2.50
CA ILE A 136 20.90 15.97 -3.17
C ILE A 136 20.64 16.59 -4.54
N SER A 137 20.60 15.76 -5.58
CA SER A 137 20.35 16.20 -6.96
C SER A 137 19.41 15.25 -7.69
N VAL A 138 18.17 15.70 -7.94
CA VAL A 138 17.18 14.96 -8.72
C VAL A 138 17.67 14.73 -10.14
N ASP A 139 18.21 15.77 -10.79
CA ASP A 139 18.72 15.68 -12.17
C ASP A 139 19.82 14.61 -12.31
N ARG A 140 20.77 14.57 -11.37
CA ARG A 140 21.81 13.53 -11.36
C ARG A 140 21.19 12.14 -11.26
N ILE A 141 20.19 11.94 -10.40
CA ILE A 141 19.53 10.65 -10.27
C ILE A 141 18.77 10.27 -11.54
N VAL A 142 18.12 11.22 -12.21
CA VAL A 142 17.48 10.98 -13.52
C VAL A 142 18.52 10.53 -14.56
N ASP A 143 19.64 11.25 -14.65
CA ASP A 143 20.72 10.95 -15.61
C ASP A 143 21.40 9.60 -15.36
N LEU A 144 21.49 9.18 -14.09
CA LEU A 144 22.00 7.88 -13.69
C LEU A 144 20.99 6.75 -13.93
N TRP A 145 19.71 7.00 -13.63
CA TRP A 145 18.65 6.01 -13.69
C TRP A 145 18.30 5.59 -15.12
N ILE A 146 18.16 6.54 -16.05
CA ILE A 146 17.77 6.25 -17.44
C ILE A 146 18.63 5.15 -18.11
N PRO A 147 19.98 5.25 -18.15
CA PRO A 147 20.80 4.21 -18.76
C PRO A 147 20.75 2.89 -17.99
N ALA A 148 20.65 2.92 -16.66
CA ALA A 148 20.54 1.70 -15.84
C ALA A 148 19.21 0.97 -16.09
N ALA A 149 18.09 1.70 -16.12
CA ALA A 149 16.76 1.15 -16.39
C ALA A 149 16.70 0.51 -17.78
N ARG A 150 17.20 1.19 -18.81
CA ARG A 150 17.31 0.63 -20.16
C ARG A 150 18.19 -0.62 -20.19
N ALA A 151 19.31 -0.64 -19.46
CA ALA A 151 20.17 -1.81 -19.39
C ALA A 151 19.45 -3.02 -18.78
N VAL A 152 18.71 -2.86 -17.69
CA VAL A 152 17.90 -3.94 -17.10
C VAL A 152 16.82 -4.43 -18.09
N ARG A 153 16.08 -3.50 -18.70
CA ARG A 153 15.03 -3.79 -19.68
C ARG A 153 15.56 -4.57 -20.87
N ASP A 154 16.66 -4.11 -21.46
CA ASP A 154 17.29 -4.70 -22.64
C ASP A 154 17.90 -6.08 -22.34
N ALA A 155 18.20 -6.38 -21.05
CA ALA A 155 18.59 -7.70 -20.58
C ALA A 155 17.40 -8.63 -20.24
N GLY A 156 16.16 -8.14 -20.35
CA GLY A 156 14.92 -8.90 -20.09
C GLY A 156 14.34 -8.72 -18.69
N GLY A 157 15.02 -7.99 -17.80
CA GLY A 157 14.53 -7.69 -16.45
C GLY A 157 13.53 -6.55 -16.40
N TYR A 158 13.02 -6.26 -15.20
CA TYR A 158 12.09 -5.16 -14.93
C TYR A 158 12.74 -4.17 -13.95
N PRO A 159 13.19 -2.98 -14.40
CA PRO A 159 13.84 -1.99 -13.54
C PRO A 159 12.85 -1.25 -12.65
N SER A 160 13.26 -0.96 -11.43
CA SER A 160 12.52 -0.07 -10.54
C SER A 160 12.86 1.40 -10.79
N THR A 161 11.95 2.31 -10.46
CA THR A 161 12.33 3.68 -10.09
C THR A 161 13.09 3.68 -8.77
N PRO A 162 13.90 4.72 -8.45
CA PRO A 162 14.50 4.84 -7.13
C PRO A 162 13.38 4.96 -6.07
N PRO A 163 13.38 4.13 -5.01
CA PRO A 163 12.51 4.39 -3.87
C PRO A 163 13.03 5.58 -3.07
N LEU A 164 12.12 6.28 -2.39
CA LEU A 164 12.42 7.49 -1.63
C LEU A 164 12.02 7.30 -0.16
N ALA A 165 12.86 7.78 0.76
CA ALA A 165 12.63 7.71 2.19
C ALA A 165 11.48 8.66 2.60
N PRO A 166 10.43 8.17 3.28
CA PRO A 166 9.42 9.03 3.91
C PRO A 166 10.06 10.01 4.88
N GLY A 167 9.71 11.30 4.75
CA GLY A 167 10.28 12.36 5.59
C GLY A 167 11.78 12.62 5.38
N GLY A 168 12.40 12.10 4.31
CA GLY A 168 13.83 12.33 4.02
C GLY A 168 14.18 13.81 3.81
N ASP A 169 15.47 14.15 3.85
CA ASP A 169 15.96 15.55 3.82
C ASP A 169 15.40 16.38 2.65
N TYR A 170 15.20 15.76 1.50
CA TYR A 170 14.38 16.27 0.40
C TYR A 170 13.00 15.61 0.45
N ASP A 171 11.93 16.41 0.33
CA ASP A 171 10.56 15.90 0.34
C ASP A 171 10.33 14.85 -0.75
N ASP A 172 9.88 13.67 -0.36
CA ASP A 172 9.86 12.52 -1.26
C ASP A 172 8.83 12.68 -2.37
N LEU A 173 7.68 13.30 -2.10
CA LEU A 173 6.67 13.52 -3.13
C LEU A 173 7.10 14.62 -4.10
N GLN A 174 7.77 15.66 -3.60
CA GLN A 174 8.42 16.66 -4.45
C GLN A 174 9.53 16.04 -5.31
N PHE A 175 10.43 15.26 -4.72
CA PHE A 175 11.50 14.55 -5.44
C PHE A 175 10.89 13.65 -6.52
N TRP A 176 9.84 12.89 -6.20
CA TRP A 176 9.15 12.03 -7.15
C TRP A 176 8.60 12.80 -8.35
N ARG A 177 7.90 13.91 -8.09
CA ARG A 177 7.37 14.80 -9.14
C ARG A 177 8.49 15.30 -10.06
N GLU A 178 9.56 15.83 -9.49
CA GLU A 178 10.70 16.36 -10.24
C GLU A 178 11.46 15.26 -10.99
N PHE A 179 11.58 14.06 -10.43
CA PHE A 179 12.19 12.91 -11.09
C PHE A 179 11.38 12.52 -12.35
N LEU A 180 10.06 12.41 -12.23
CA LEU A 180 9.19 12.11 -13.35
C LEU A 180 9.24 13.19 -14.43
N ASP A 181 9.19 14.46 -14.03
CA ASP A 181 9.29 15.60 -14.93
C ASP A 181 10.67 15.64 -15.62
N GLY A 182 11.74 15.30 -14.89
CA GLY A 182 13.10 15.20 -15.41
C GLY A 182 13.27 14.10 -16.45
N VAL A 183 12.67 12.91 -16.25
CA VAL A 183 12.66 11.83 -17.25
C VAL A 183 11.91 12.26 -18.51
N LYS A 184 10.75 12.92 -18.34
CA LYS A 184 9.93 13.43 -19.46
C LYS A 184 10.66 14.52 -20.25
N ALA A 185 11.31 15.46 -19.57
CA ALA A 185 12.09 16.53 -20.20
C ALA A 185 13.26 15.99 -21.05
N ARG A 186 13.79 14.81 -20.71
CA ARG A 186 14.84 14.11 -21.47
C ARG A 186 14.28 13.24 -22.60
N GLY A 187 12.96 13.22 -22.82
CA GLY A 187 12.30 12.39 -23.83
C GLY A 187 12.49 10.90 -23.59
N ALA A 188 12.75 10.48 -22.35
CA ALA A 188 13.15 9.13 -21.98
C ALA A 188 11.99 8.29 -21.41
N GLU A 189 10.76 8.53 -21.89
CA GLU A 189 9.56 7.81 -21.45
C GLU A 189 9.67 6.29 -21.69
N ASP A 190 10.44 5.89 -22.70
CA ASP A 190 10.72 4.49 -23.01
C ASP A 190 11.42 3.73 -21.87
N ALA A 191 12.12 4.45 -20.98
CA ALA A 191 12.75 3.85 -19.80
C ALA A 191 11.71 3.25 -18.84
N PHE A 192 10.44 3.69 -18.92
CA PHE A 192 9.34 3.11 -18.15
C PHE A 192 8.69 1.88 -18.80
N PHE A 193 9.06 1.51 -20.03
CA PHE A 193 8.44 0.37 -20.73
C PHE A 193 8.89 -0.96 -20.14
N GLY A 194 8.08 -1.49 -19.23
CA GLY A 194 8.43 -2.65 -18.39
C GLY A 194 9.21 -2.27 -17.13
N ALA A 195 9.12 -1.03 -16.68
CA ALA A 195 9.59 -0.62 -15.36
C ALA A 195 8.51 -0.81 -14.29
N TRP A 196 8.83 -0.54 -13.04
CA TRP A 196 7.88 -0.49 -11.93
C TRP A 196 8.25 0.65 -10.97
N ILE A 197 7.24 1.20 -10.29
CA ILE A 197 7.40 2.21 -9.24
C ILE A 197 7.82 1.51 -7.96
N ASN A 198 9.01 1.83 -7.46
CA ASN A 198 9.42 1.42 -6.13
C ASN A 198 8.95 2.43 -5.09
N VAL A 199 8.41 1.94 -3.98
CA VAL A 199 7.98 2.78 -2.86
C VAL A 199 8.55 2.26 -1.54
N HIS A 200 9.05 3.16 -0.71
CA HIS A 200 9.26 2.89 0.72
C HIS A 200 8.08 3.50 1.47
N ASN A 201 7.10 2.68 1.85
CA ASN A 201 5.87 3.12 2.50
C ASN A 201 5.94 2.87 4.02
N TYR A 202 6.98 3.43 4.66
CA TYR A 202 7.09 3.42 6.12
C TYR A 202 5.93 4.17 6.74
N GLY A 203 5.34 3.53 7.75
CA GLY A 203 4.30 4.10 8.59
C GLY A 203 4.79 5.21 9.51
N LEU A 204 6.11 5.30 9.75
CA LEU A 204 6.67 6.09 10.85
C LEU A 204 5.91 5.73 12.14
N ASN A 205 5.38 6.71 12.85
CA ASN A 205 4.42 6.51 13.94
C ASN A 205 2.97 6.89 13.61
N HIS A 206 2.63 6.97 12.33
CA HIS A 206 1.26 7.18 11.88
C HIS A 206 0.46 5.88 11.85
N PRO A 207 -0.83 5.89 12.20
CA PRO A 207 -1.68 4.70 12.11
C PRO A 207 -1.91 4.24 10.66
N PHE A 208 -2.36 2.99 10.50
CA PHE A 208 -2.69 2.40 9.19
C PHE A 208 -3.56 3.28 8.28
N ALA A 209 -4.53 4.00 8.86
CA ALA A 209 -5.50 4.82 8.12
C ALA A 209 -5.00 6.24 7.77
N TYR A 210 -3.77 6.60 8.13
CA TYR A 210 -3.18 7.91 7.80
C TYR A 210 -3.09 8.15 6.29
N PRO A 211 -3.30 9.39 5.79
CA PRO A 211 -3.58 10.64 6.53
C PRO A 211 -5.06 10.88 6.84
N GLU A 212 -5.96 10.00 6.44
CA GLU A 212 -7.41 10.25 6.42
C GLU A 212 -8.12 9.84 7.72
N GLU A 213 -7.44 9.93 8.85
CA GLU A 213 -7.97 9.52 10.16
C GLU A 213 -8.21 10.70 11.11
N PRO A 214 -9.05 10.56 12.15
CA PRO A 214 -9.50 11.67 12.98
C PRO A 214 -8.43 12.47 13.73
N ILE A 215 -7.29 11.88 14.10
CA ILE A 215 -6.21 12.62 14.78
C ILE A 215 -5.62 13.66 13.81
N ASN A 216 -5.31 13.26 12.57
CA ASN A 216 -4.87 14.17 11.53
C ASN A 216 -5.99 15.13 11.09
N LEU A 217 -7.15 14.57 10.74
CA LEU A 217 -8.25 15.31 10.12
C LEU A 217 -9.11 16.14 11.06
N LEU A 218 -9.08 15.87 12.37
CA LEU A 218 -9.88 16.59 13.38
C LEU A 218 -9.08 17.05 14.60
N GLY A 219 -7.81 16.62 14.77
CA GLY A 219 -7.05 16.92 15.99
C GLY A 219 -7.66 16.23 17.20
N GLN A 220 -8.27 15.06 17.01
CA GLN A 220 -9.03 14.35 18.03
C GLN A 220 -8.16 14.12 19.29
N PRO A 221 -8.61 14.55 20.48
CA PRO A 221 -7.91 14.25 21.73
C PRO A 221 -7.72 12.76 21.95
N VAL A 222 -6.67 12.39 22.67
CA VAL A 222 -6.36 10.99 23.02
C VAL A 222 -7.57 10.32 23.67
N THR A 223 -7.93 9.14 23.18
CA THR A 223 -9.01 8.33 23.74
C THR A 223 -8.49 7.05 24.40
N PRO A 224 -9.25 6.46 25.35
CA PRO A 224 -8.90 5.16 25.92
C PRO A 224 -8.77 4.04 24.87
N GLU A 225 -9.59 4.07 23.81
CA GLU A 225 -9.55 3.10 22.72
C GLU A 225 -8.28 3.23 21.89
N GLU A 226 -7.83 4.47 21.66
CA GLU A 226 -6.54 4.72 21.03
C GLU A 226 -5.41 4.11 21.87
N LEU A 227 -5.32 4.44 23.17
CA LEU A 227 -4.28 3.89 24.04
C LEU A 227 -4.32 2.35 24.09
N ALA A 228 -5.51 1.76 24.10
CA ALA A 228 -5.68 0.32 24.02
C ALA A 228 -5.15 -0.29 22.72
N LEU A 229 -5.26 0.40 21.57
CA LEU A 229 -4.65 -0.02 20.29
C LEU A 229 -3.13 -0.10 20.40
N TYR A 230 -2.51 0.87 21.07
CA TYR A 230 -1.08 0.88 21.34
C TYR A 230 -0.68 -0.06 22.49
N GLY A 231 -1.61 -0.62 23.26
CA GLY A 231 -1.29 -1.39 24.46
C GLY A 231 -0.71 -0.53 25.58
N LEU A 232 -1.12 0.74 25.65
CA LEU A 232 -0.65 1.73 26.61
C LEU A 232 -1.76 2.09 27.62
N THR A 233 -1.36 2.53 28.80
CA THR A 233 -2.23 3.20 29.78
C THR A 233 -1.94 4.70 29.81
N PRO A 234 -2.86 5.54 30.32
CA PRO A 234 -2.63 6.98 30.43
C PRO A 234 -1.35 7.37 31.19
N ASP A 235 -0.91 6.55 32.16
CA ASP A 235 0.30 6.83 32.95
C ASP A 235 1.61 6.50 32.20
N GLN A 236 1.52 5.82 31.06
CA GLN A 236 2.68 5.41 30.24
C GLN A 236 2.99 6.40 29.11
N VAL A 237 2.13 7.39 28.89
CA VAL A 237 2.29 8.39 27.83
C VAL A 237 1.99 9.77 28.39
N ASP A 238 2.64 10.80 27.83
CA ASP A 238 2.28 12.17 28.15
C ASP A 238 1.03 12.58 27.36
N VAL A 239 -0.15 12.25 27.90
CA VAL A 239 -1.45 12.56 27.29
C VAL A 239 -1.64 14.06 27.09
N GLU A 240 -1.14 14.88 28.02
CA GLU A 240 -1.22 16.34 27.93
C GLU A 240 -0.38 16.86 26.76
N ALA A 241 0.86 16.36 26.61
CA ALA A 241 1.71 16.72 25.47
C ALA A 241 1.12 16.25 24.14
N LEU A 242 0.61 15.02 24.03
CA LEU A 242 -0.04 14.52 22.82
C LEU A 242 -1.21 15.44 22.41
N ASN A 243 -2.09 15.76 23.36
CA ASN A 243 -3.23 16.65 23.12
C ASN A 243 -2.78 18.08 22.78
N TYR A 244 -1.72 18.58 23.41
CA TYR A 244 -1.12 19.85 23.06
C TYR A 244 -0.69 19.87 21.59
N TRP A 245 0.12 18.91 21.14
CA TRP A 245 0.56 18.82 19.74
C TRP A 245 -0.60 18.67 18.76
N ARG A 246 -1.62 17.88 19.09
CA ARG A 246 -2.83 17.74 18.26
C ARG A 246 -3.60 19.06 18.12
N SER A 247 -3.59 19.90 19.16
CA SER A 247 -4.32 21.18 19.20
C SER A 247 -3.61 22.32 18.44
N ILE A 248 -2.30 22.47 18.62
CA ILE A 248 -1.55 23.62 18.05
C ILE A 248 -1.19 23.42 16.59
N ASP A 249 -1.10 22.17 16.15
CA ASP A 249 -0.55 21.82 14.85
C ASP A 249 -1.64 21.86 13.75
N ARG A 250 -2.84 22.37 14.06
CA ARG A 250 -3.85 22.85 13.11
C ARG A 250 -3.74 24.35 12.82
N SER A 251 -3.01 25.09 13.66
CA SER A 251 -2.78 26.50 13.44
C SER A 251 -1.62 26.68 12.47
N THR A 252 -1.93 27.23 11.30
CA THR A 252 -0.99 27.68 10.29
C THR A 252 0.20 28.44 10.89
N ASN A 253 1.42 28.11 10.42
CA ASN A 253 2.74 28.67 10.76
C ASN A 253 3.47 28.02 11.94
N ARG A 254 4.19 26.92 11.67
CA ARG A 254 5.37 26.60 12.48
C ARG A 254 6.50 27.60 12.14
N PRO A 255 7.12 28.28 13.11
CA PRO A 255 8.22 29.23 12.87
C PRO A 255 9.52 28.58 12.35
N ASP A 256 9.62 27.26 12.40
CA ASP A 256 10.82 26.46 12.08
C ASP A 256 10.79 25.78 10.71
N GLY A 257 9.77 26.06 9.88
CA GLY A 257 9.71 25.52 8.52
C GLY A 257 9.31 24.03 8.42
N GLY A 258 8.65 23.47 9.44
CA GLY A 258 8.05 22.13 9.36
C GLY A 258 7.07 22.00 8.17
N ARG A 259 7.17 20.87 7.44
CA ARG A 259 6.44 20.60 6.19
C ARG A 259 4.94 20.67 6.39
N HIS A 260 4.24 21.15 5.36
CA HIS A 260 2.79 21.25 5.32
C HIS A 260 2.13 19.91 5.62
N LYS A 261 1.15 19.93 6.52
CA LYS A 261 0.26 18.79 6.76
C LYS A 261 -0.69 18.63 5.61
N GLY A 262 -0.66 17.45 5.02
CA GLY A 262 -1.69 17.01 4.11
C GLY A 262 -2.88 16.44 4.83
N ASP A 263 -4.06 16.84 4.40
CA ASP A 263 -5.31 16.17 4.76
C ASP A 263 -5.63 15.04 3.75
N THR A 264 -4.85 14.94 2.67
CA THR A 264 -5.01 13.93 1.62
C THR A 264 -3.70 13.22 1.33
N ILE A 265 -3.79 12.04 0.71
CA ILE A 265 -2.63 11.26 0.32
C ILE A 265 -1.68 11.99 -0.63
N LEU A 266 -2.17 12.99 -1.39
CA LEU A 266 -1.38 13.79 -2.34
C LEU A 266 -0.66 14.99 -1.70
N GLU A 267 -1.06 15.32 -0.48
CA GLU A 267 -0.45 16.38 0.31
C GLU A 267 0.51 15.79 1.36
N ASP A 268 0.14 14.66 1.98
CA ASP A 268 1.02 13.89 2.86
C ASP A 268 0.79 12.39 2.70
N SER A 269 1.75 11.75 2.04
CA SER A 269 1.68 10.33 1.71
C SER A 269 2.42 9.44 2.71
N ASN A 270 2.99 9.98 3.80
CA ASN A 270 3.90 9.28 4.71
C ASN A 270 3.21 8.25 5.60
N ALA A 271 2.76 7.15 5.00
CA ALA A 271 2.30 5.93 5.67
C ALA A 271 2.16 4.78 4.65
N PHE A 272 1.43 3.73 5.04
CA PHE A 272 1.15 2.56 4.20
C PHE A 272 0.62 2.90 2.80
N ARG A 273 -0.30 3.87 2.68
CA ARG A 273 -0.99 4.23 1.42
C ARG A 273 -0.16 5.09 0.45
N LYS A 274 1.14 5.30 0.72
CA LYS A 274 2.04 6.10 -0.14
C LYS A 274 2.00 5.72 -1.61
N PHE A 275 1.81 4.43 -1.91
CA PHE A 275 1.73 3.90 -3.26
C PHE A 275 0.67 4.60 -4.12
N GLU A 276 -0.43 5.07 -3.54
CA GLU A 276 -1.52 5.75 -4.25
C GLU A 276 -1.07 7.09 -4.82
N ALA A 277 -0.34 7.87 -4.02
CA ALA A 277 0.20 9.16 -4.44
C ALA A 277 1.24 8.98 -5.56
N TYR A 278 2.12 7.99 -5.44
CA TYR A 278 3.16 7.75 -6.43
C TYR A 278 2.55 7.30 -7.77
N HIS A 279 1.57 6.39 -7.71
CA HIS A 279 0.81 5.95 -8.87
C HIS A 279 0.07 7.12 -9.55
N TYR A 280 -0.62 7.95 -8.78
CA TYR A 280 -1.32 9.12 -9.31
C TYR A 280 -0.39 10.08 -10.06
N GLU A 281 0.75 10.43 -9.45
CA GLU A 281 1.73 11.33 -10.05
C GLU A 281 2.35 10.77 -11.33
N PHE A 282 2.47 9.44 -11.44
CA PHE A 282 2.91 8.75 -12.64
C PHE A 282 1.84 8.78 -13.75
N VAL A 283 0.66 8.26 -13.48
CA VAL A 283 -0.39 8.08 -14.50
C VAL A 283 -0.81 9.43 -15.10
N ARG A 284 -0.92 10.48 -14.28
CA ARG A 284 -1.29 11.82 -14.79
C ARG A 284 -0.27 12.40 -15.78
N ARG A 285 0.99 11.95 -15.73
CA ARG A 285 2.08 12.44 -16.60
C ARG A 285 2.26 11.61 -17.85
N PHE A 286 2.16 10.28 -17.74
CA PHE A 286 2.53 9.34 -18.80
C PHE A 286 1.35 8.64 -19.45
N ARG A 287 0.16 8.69 -18.83
CA ARG A 287 -1.10 8.14 -19.38
C ARG A 287 -1.07 6.61 -19.63
N PHE A 288 -0.21 5.90 -18.91
CA PHE A 288 -0.24 4.44 -18.77
C PHE A 288 0.14 4.05 -17.34
N GLU A 289 -0.12 2.78 -16.99
CA GLU A 289 0.18 2.24 -15.68
C GLU A 289 1.42 1.34 -15.72
N ILE A 290 2.16 1.33 -14.61
CA ILE A 290 3.20 0.35 -14.31
C ILE A 290 3.00 -0.17 -12.88
N PRO A 291 3.49 -1.37 -12.53
CA PRO A 291 3.35 -1.91 -11.18
C PRO A 291 3.95 -0.98 -10.14
N VAL A 292 3.37 -0.94 -8.95
CA VAL A 292 3.96 -0.41 -7.74
C VAL A 292 4.32 -1.60 -6.85
N ILE A 293 5.57 -1.65 -6.38
CA ILE A 293 6.03 -2.67 -5.43
C ILE A 293 6.74 -1.93 -4.29
N SER A 294 6.34 -2.22 -3.05
CA SER A 294 7.09 -1.75 -1.90
C SER A 294 8.35 -2.59 -1.75
N THR A 295 9.50 -1.97 -1.52
CA THR A 295 10.71 -2.70 -1.12
C THR A 295 11.10 -2.47 0.32
N GLU A 296 10.55 -1.42 0.95
CA GLU A 296 10.60 -1.21 2.38
C GLU A 296 9.27 -0.63 2.84
N GLY A 297 9.03 -0.66 4.15
CA GLY A 297 7.84 -0.05 4.74
C GLY A 297 7.43 -0.72 6.03
N GLY A 298 6.17 -0.53 6.40
CA GLY A 298 5.65 -0.98 7.69
C GLY A 298 6.08 -0.06 8.83
N TRP A 299 6.02 -0.57 10.05
CA TRP A 299 6.25 0.22 11.27
C TRP A 299 7.42 -0.34 12.05
N ILE A 300 8.33 0.56 12.45
CA ILE A 300 9.48 0.22 13.28
C ILE A 300 9.11 0.51 14.74
N ILE A 301 9.36 -0.45 15.62
CA ILE A 301 9.05 -0.29 17.06
C ILE A 301 9.92 0.85 17.63
N GLY A 302 9.28 1.79 18.32
CA GLY A 302 9.92 2.95 18.93
C GLY A 302 9.91 4.21 18.06
N ASP A 303 9.53 4.12 16.78
CA ASP A 303 9.36 5.28 15.92
C ASP A 303 8.38 6.28 16.56
N ALA A 304 8.74 7.57 16.51
CA ALA A 304 8.03 8.66 17.19
C ALA A 304 8.23 10.02 16.50
N GLN A 305 8.33 10.01 15.16
CA GLN A 305 8.68 11.18 14.35
C GLN A 305 7.61 12.29 14.42
N ASP A 306 6.34 11.91 14.57
CA ASP A 306 5.23 12.83 14.73
C ASP A 306 4.74 12.88 16.18
N GLN A 307 4.91 14.02 16.83
CA GLN A 307 4.57 14.23 18.24
C GLN A 307 3.06 14.16 18.56
N ARG A 308 2.19 14.05 17.54
CA ARG A 308 0.75 13.85 17.71
C ARG A 308 0.40 12.41 18.08
N TYR A 309 1.29 11.47 17.77
CA TYR A 309 1.04 10.04 17.98
C TYR A 309 2.03 9.48 19.02
N PRO A 310 1.60 8.51 19.85
CA PRO A 310 2.51 7.76 20.68
C PRO A 310 3.63 7.08 19.85
N PRO A 311 4.77 6.76 20.49
CA PRO A 311 5.76 5.90 19.85
C PRO A 311 5.15 4.56 19.44
N VAL A 312 5.61 4.00 18.32
CA VAL A 312 5.15 2.70 17.82
C VAL A 312 5.46 1.61 18.86
N THR A 313 4.43 0.98 19.39
CA THR A 313 4.58 -0.17 20.28
C THR A 313 4.59 -1.48 19.48
N VAL A 314 5.00 -2.58 20.14
CA VAL A 314 4.90 -3.92 19.56
C VAL A 314 3.46 -4.25 19.14
N GLN A 315 2.48 -3.85 19.95
CA GLN A 315 1.06 -4.10 19.67
C GLN A 315 0.56 -3.28 18.48
N ALA A 316 0.92 -1.99 18.40
CA ALA A 316 0.57 -1.13 17.27
C ALA A 316 1.19 -1.67 15.97
N GLN A 317 2.49 -1.99 15.98
CA GLN A 317 3.21 -2.58 14.86
C GLN A 317 2.55 -3.88 14.37
N THR A 318 2.24 -4.80 15.29
CA THR A 318 1.61 -6.08 14.96
C THR A 318 0.22 -5.86 14.35
N THR A 319 -0.55 -4.93 14.91
CA THR A 319 -1.91 -4.62 14.46
C THR A 319 -1.90 -4.02 13.06
N TRP A 320 -1.07 -3.01 12.81
CA TRP A 320 -1.02 -2.31 11.54
C TRP A 320 -0.38 -3.14 10.43
N LEU A 321 0.65 -3.95 10.73
CA LEU A 321 1.18 -4.91 9.75
C LEU A 321 0.13 -5.95 9.36
N ARG A 322 -0.63 -6.50 10.32
CA ARG A 322 -1.74 -7.42 10.00
C ARG A 322 -2.77 -6.74 9.08
N GLN A 323 -3.18 -5.51 9.39
CA GLN A 323 -4.11 -4.74 8.55
C GLN A 323 -3.56 -4.50 7.14
N ALA A 324 -2.27 -4.19 6.99
CA ALA A 324 -1.62 -4.01 5.70
C ALA A 324 -1.60 -5.30 4.87
N TYR A 325 -1.30 -6.44 5.47
CA TYR A 325 -1.36 -7.73 4.79
C TYR A 325 -2.80 -8.13 4.42
N GLU A 326 -3.79 -7.88 5.28
CA GLU A 326 -5.20 -8.07 4.95
C GLU A 326 -5.64 -7.18 3.79
N TYR A 327 -5.22 -5.92 3.78
CA TYR A 327 -5.48 -4.98 2.68
C TYR A 327 -4.95 -5.52 1.34
N MET A 328 -3.76 -6.14 1.31
CA MET A 328 -3.21 -6.76 0.09
C MET A 328 -4.13 -7.83 -0.51
N LEU A 329 -4.90 -8.52 0.32
CA LEU A 329 -5.83 -9.56 -0.12
C LEU A 329 -7.18 -9.01 -0.56
N THR A 330 -7.69 -8.00 0.15
CA THR A 330 -9.10 -7.58 0.05
C THR A 330 -9.31 -6.29 -0.73
N SER A 331 -8.30 -5.43 -0.78
CA SER A 331 -8.50 -4.00 -1.11
C SER A 331 -7.41 -3.39 -1.97
N ALA A 332 -6.23 -4.02 -2.05
CA ALA A 332 -5.13 -3.48 -2.84
C ALA A 332 -5.50 -3.35 -4.32
N PRO A 333 -5.16 -2.20 -4.95
CA PRO A 333 -5.41 -2.01 -6.36
C PRO A 333 -4.53 -2.93 -7.21
N ASP A 334 -4.95 -3.19 -8.44
CA ASP A 334 -4.31 -4.16 -9.34
C ASP A 334 -2.84 -3.80 -9.65
N TYR A 335 -2.51 -2.50 -9.65
CA TYR A 335 -1.16 -1.97 -9.82
C TYR A 335 -0.27 -2.16 -8.59
N PHE A 336 -0.79 -2.32 -7.37
CA PHE A 336 0.05 -2.54 -6.19
C PHE A 336 0.33 -4.03 -6.01
N PHE A 337 1.50 -4.49 -6.42
CA PHE A 337 1.82 -5.91 -6.56
C PHE A 337 2.18 -6.56 -5.23
N ALA A 338 3.07 -5.93 -4.45
CA ALA A 338 3.54 -6.50 -3.20
C ALA A 338 3.88 -5.44 -2.16
N PHE A 339 3.61 -5.78 -0.90
CA PHE A 339 4.02 -5.04 0.28
C PHE A 339 5.17 -5.79 0.97
N ASN A 340 6.36 -5.17 1.06
CA ASN A 340 7.55 -5.77 1.65
C ASN A 340 8.06 -4.90 2.81
N PRO A 341 7.48 -5.03 4.03
CA PRO A 341 7.95 -4.28 5.18
C PRO A 341 9.39 -4.66 5.57
N TRP A 342 10.03 -3.75 6.29
CA TRP A 342 11.34 -3.91 6.90
C TRP A 342 11.28 -4.96 8.03
N ILE A 343 12.31 -5.67 8.45
CA ILE A 343 13.14 -6.69 7.78
C ILE A 343 12.88 -8.01 8.53
N VAL A 344 13.01 -9.18 7.89
CA VAL A 344 12.87 -10.47 8.60
C VAL A 344 13.97 -10.65 9.62
N THR A 345 15.22 -10.42 9.22
CA THR A 345 16.38 -10.77 10.03
C THR A 345 17.52 -9.76 9.90
N ASN A 346 18.33 -9.67 10.95
CA ASN A 346 19.62 -8.97 10.93
C ASN A 346 20.69 -9.89 11.53
N TYR A 347 20.94 -9.86 12.84
CA TYR A 347 21.98 -10.71 13.45
C TYR A 347 21.68 -12.21 13.33
N ALA A 348 20.42 -12.62 13.47
CA ALA A 348 20.02 -14.02 13.25
C ALA A 348 20.25 -14.47 11.79
N GLY A 349 20.37 -13.54 10.86
CA GLY A 349 20.71 -13.77 9.46
C GLY A 349 22.17 -13.46 9.16
N ASN A 350 23.06 -13.39 10.15
CA ASN A 350 24.47 -13.03 9.98
C ASN A 350 24.71 -11.59 9.44
N GLY A 351 23.70 -10.72 9.53
CA GLY A 351 23.90 -9.27 9.38
C GLY A 351 24.74 -8.73 10.52
N THR A 352 25.46 -7.63 10.29
CA THR A 352 26.46 -7.11 11.24
C THR A 352 26.15 -5.69 11.72
N THR A 353 25.04 -5.09 11.27
CA THR A 353 24.75 -3.67 11.52
C THR A 353 23.87 -3.54 12.77
N PRO A 354 24.38 -3.00 13.89
CA PRO A 354 23.62 -2.96 15.15
C PRO A 354 22.34 -2.15 15.09
N TRP A 355 22.34 -1.09 14.28
CA TRP A 355 21.22 -0.18 14.13
C TRP A 355 19.95 -0.86 13.61
N PHE A 356 20.06 -1.94 12.84
CA PHE A 356 18.90 -2.63 12.25
C PHE A 356 18.34 -3.76 13.12
N GLU A 357 19.04 -4.17 14.18
CA GLU A 357 18.57 -5.26 15.05
C GLU A 357 17.23 -4.97 15.74
N PRO A 358 16.95 -3.74 16.22
CA PRO A 358 15.63 -3.43 16.76
C PRO A 358 14.50 -3.60 15.73
N HIS A 359 14.80 -3.53 14.43
CA HIS A 359 13.81 -3.60 13.35
C HIS A 359 13.52 -5.04 12.90
N ALA A 360 14.47 -5.97 13.11
CA ALA A 360 14.34 -7.36 12.67
C ALA A 360 13.19 -8.11 13.35
N TRP A 361 12.45 -8.92 12.61
CA TRP A 361 11.37 -9.73 13.16
C TRP A 361 11.88 -10.92 13.97
N TYR A 362 13.03 -11.47 13.59
CA TYR A 362 13.77 -12.48 14.33
C TYR A 362 15.02 -11.84 14.92
N LYS A 363 15.15 -11.89 16.24
CA LYS A 363 16.22 -11.26 17.00
C LYS A 363 17.47 -12.13 17.07
N ALA A 364 18.62 -11.53 17.40
CA ALA A 364 19.92 -12.20 17.52
C ALA A 364 19.93 -13.45 18.40
N ARG A 365 19.02 -13.51 19.38
CA ARG A 365 18.85 -14.65 20.28
C ARG A 365 18.21 -15.87 19.62
N CYS A 366 17.60 -15.71 18.45
CA CYS A 366 17.31 -16.81 17.55
C CYS A 366 18.63 -17.42 17.08
N ASN A 367 19.05 -18.50 17.73
CA ASN A 367 20.32 -19.14 17.47
C ASN A 367 20.26 -19.90 16.15
N THR A 368 20.74 -19.26 15.08
CA THR A 368 20.89 -19.84 13.74
C THR A 368 22.31 -20.36 13.48
N ASN A 369 23.20 -20.34 14.49
CA ASN A 369 24.58 -20.80 14.36
C ASN A 369 24.62 -22.31 14.08
N PRO A 370 25.17 -22.76 12.94
CA PRO A 370 25.26 -24.18 12.57
C PRO A 370 25.90 -25.08 13.63
N ALA A 371 26.80 -24.54 14.47
CA ALA A 371 27.51 -25.31 15.50
C ALA A 371 26.67 -25.61 16.77
N GLU A 372 25.56 -24.90 16.98
CA GLU A 372 24.76 -24.96 18.21
C GLU A 372 23.32 -25.45 17.97
N VAL A 373 23.02 -25.88 16.74
CA VAL A 373 21.67 -26.28 16.32
C VAL A 373 21.29 -27.67 16.86
N ARG A 374 20.06 -27.84 17.35
CA ARG A 374 19.53 -29.15 17.79
C ARG A 374 18.92 -29.91 16.61
N GLN A 375 19.24 -31.18 16.47
CA GLN A 375 18.59 -32.09 15.53
C GLN A 375 17.13 -32.34 15.95
N VAL A 376 16.16 -31.89 15.15
CA VAL A 376 14.73 -32.16 15.36
C VAL A 376 14.17 -32.81 14.10
N ARG A 377 13.73 -34.08 14.21
CA ARG A 377 13.09 -34.86 13.11
C ARG A 377 13.91 -34.92 11.80
N GLY A 378 15.23 -35.01 11.90
CA GLY A 378 16.13 -35.10 10.74
C GLY A 378 16.41 -33.76 10.04
N HIS A 379 15.87 -32.66 10.56
CA HIS A 379 16.18 -31.30 10.13
C HIS A 379 16.96 -30.56 11.22
N THR A 380 17.92 -29.74 10.79
CA THR A 380 18.76 -28.91 11.66
C THR A 380 18.05 -27.56 11.83
N LEU A 381 17.35 -27.34 12.94
CA LEU A 381 16.50 -26.15 13.14
C LEU A 381 17.08 -25.17 14.17
N PRO A 382 17.32 -23.90 13.79
CA PRO A 382 17.56 -22.81 14.72
C PRO A 382 16.61 -22.80 15.92
N ILE A 383 17.13 -22.40 17.08
CA ILE A 383 16.34 -22.33 18.32
C ILE A 383 15.99 -20.86 18.57
N CYS A 384 14.71 -20.50 18.38
CA CYS A 384 14.16 -19.23 18.87
C CYS A 384 13.36 -19.48 20.15
N GLY A 385 13.62 -18.69 21.20
CA GLY A 385 12.77 -18.67 22.40
C GLY A 385 11.59 -17.71 22.27
N ASP A 386 10.63 -17.84 23.19
CA ASP A 386 9.57 -16.83 23.36
C ASP A 386 10.22 -15.47 23.69
N GLY A 387 9.92 -14.43 22.89
CA GLY A 387 10.52 -13.09 23.00
C GLY A 387 11.70 -12.81 22.07
N ASP A 388 12.16 -13.81 21.31
CA ASP A 388 13.20 -13.64 20.26
C ASP A 388 12.59 -13.43 18.87
N VAL A 389 11.27 -13.52 18.77
CA VAL A 389 10.49 -13.35 17.55
C VAL A 389 9.37 -12.37 17.80
N LEU A 390 9.20 -11.38 16.92
CA LEU A 390 8.13 -10.38 17.05
C LEU A 390 6.73 -11.03 16.86
N PRO A 391 5.70 -10.57 17.59
CA PRO A 391 4.37 -11.16 17.55
C PRO A 391 3.74 -11.26 16.16
N ILE A 392 4.06 -10.33 15.25
CA ILE A 392 3.57 -10.35 13.87
C ILE A 392 3.88 -11.67 13.15
N VAL A 393 5.02 -12.31 13.41
CA VAL A 393 5.36 -13.60 12.81
C VAL A 393 4.33 -14.66 13.16
N TYR A 394 3.98 -14.79 14.44
CA TYR A 394 3.00 -15.76 14.90
C TYR A 394 1.60 -15.44 14.35
N VAL A 395 1.25 -14.15 14.30
CA VAL A 395 -0.02 -13.69 13.71
C VAL A 395 -0.13 -14.10 12.25
N LEU A 396 0.92 -13.90 11.44
CA LEU A 396 0.91 -14.26 10.01
C LEU A 396 0.92 -15.78 9.80
N LYS A 397 1.71 -16.53 10.58
CA LYS A 397 1.70 -18.00 10.54
C LYS A 397 0.34 -18.59 10.92
N ALA A 398 -0.38 -17.96 11.84
CA ALA A 398 -1.73 -18.39 12.24
C ALA A 398 -2.84 -17.84 11.32
N HIS A 399 -2.52 -16.91 10.41
CA HIS A 399 -3.53 -16.20 9.65
C HIS A 399 -4.29 -17.14 8.69
N PRO A 400 -5.63 -17.18 8.73
CA PRO A 400 -6.42 -18.15 7.97
C PRO A 400 -6.33 -17.93 6.45
N MET A 401 -6.09 -16.70 6.01
CA MET A 401 -6.03 -16.35 4.58
C MET A 401 -4.60 -16.33 4.02
N LYS A 402 -3.57 -16.77 4.77
CA LYS A 402 -2.15 -16.64 4.33
C LYS A 402 -1.80 -17.33 3.01
N HIS A 403 -2.59 -18.33 2.59
CA HIS A 403 -2.42 -19.03 1.32
C HIS A 403 -3.45 -18.63 0.25
N GLN A 404 -4.31 -17.67 0.55
CA GLN A 404 -5.31 -17.17 -0.40
C GLN A 404 -4.62 -16.33 -1.46
N ALA A 405 -4.77 -16.71 -2.73
CA ALA A 405 -4.37 -15.87 -3.84
C ALA A 405 -5.30 -14.65 -3.93
N ARG A 406 -4.74 -13.49 -4.25
CA ARG A 406 -5.54 -12.30 -4.55
C ARG A 406 -6.28 -12.50 -5.87
N ARG A 407 -7.47 -11.92 -6.01
CA ARG A 407 -8.14 -11.88 -7.32
C ARG A 407 -7.33 -10.95 -8.22
N LEU A 408 -6.68 -11.50 -9.24
CA LEU A 408 -5.96 -10.71 -10.22
C LEU A 408 -6.95 -9.96 -11.13
N PRO A 409 -6.54 -8.80 -11.69
CA PRO A 409 -7.37 -8.02 -12.61
C PRO A 409 -7.91 -8.91 -13.74
N ASP A 410 -9.19 -8.70 -14.08
CA ASP A 410 -9.69 -9.15 -15.38
C ASP A 410 -8.88 -8.42 -16.47
N PRO A 411 -8.26 -9.12 -17.44
CA PRO A 411 -7.50 -8.49 -18.52
C PRO A 411 -8.33 -7.51 -19.36
N ASN A 412 -9.66 -7.50 -19.22
CA ASN A 412 -10.58 -6.56 -19.86
C ASN A 412 -11.05 -5.41 -18.95
N ARG A 413 -10.55 -5.33 -17.71
CA ARG A 413 -10.98 -4.30 -16.75
C ARG A 413 -10.37 -2.95 -17.11
N VAL A 414 -11.21 -1.93 -17.22
CA VAL A 414 -10.79 -0.52 -17.23
C VAL A 414 -10.25 -0.17 -15.82
N PRO A 415 -9.12 0.56 -15.70
CA PRO A 415 -8.46 0.83 -14.43
C PRO A 415 -9.40 1.40 -13.36
N ILE A 416 -9.21 0.97 -12.11
CA ILE A 416 -9.86 1.57 -10.94
C ILE A 416 -8.83 2.47 -10.26
N VAL A 417 -9.00 3.78 -10.38
CA VAL A 417 -8.26 4.75 -9.54
C VAL A 417 -9.08 5.02 -8.28
N GLN A 418 -8.56 4.69 -7.09
CA GLN A 418 -9.26 4.90 -5.81
C GLN A 418 -9.56 6.40 -5.56
N ALA A 419 -10.69 6.68 -4.91
CA ALA A 419 -11.02 8.03 -4.42
C ALA A 419 -10.42 8.26 -3.04
N ALA A 420 -9.97 9.49 -2.77
CA ALA A 420 -9.58 9.96 -1.43
C ALA A 420 -10.80 10.55 -0.69
N VAL A 421 -10.91 10.45 0.64
CA VAL A 421 -11.99 11.12 1.40
C VAL A 421 -11.50 12.51 1.83
N VAL A 422 -12.26 13.57 1.53
CA VAL A 422 -12.00 14.97 1.92
C VAL A 422 -13.01 15.46 2.97
N ASN A 423 -12.54 16.31 3.87
CA ASN A 423 -13.35 16.95 4.92
C ASN A 423 -14.18 18.12 4.35
N PRO A 424 -15.51 18.20 4.59
CA PRO A 424 -16.37 19.30 4.12
C PRO A 424 -15.91 20.68 4.58
N ALA A 425 -15.23 20.78 5.72
CA ALA A 425 -14.78 22.06 6.28
C ALA A 425 -13.67 22.75 5.45
N ARG A 426 -13.07 22.06 4.48
CA ARG A 426 -11.95 22.55 3.66
C ARG A 426 -12.32 22.93 2.22
N ALA A 427 -13.59 22.85 1.81
CA ALA A 427 -14.03 23.39 0.51
C ALA A 427 -14.08 24.94 0.56
N SER A 428 -12.91 25.59 0.63
CA SER A 428 -12.77 27.05 0.69
C SER A 428 -12.72 27.72 -0.69
N ALA A 429 -12.69 26.95 -1.78
CA ALA A 429 -13.14 27.43 -3.07
C ALA A 429 -14.65 27.21 -3.15
N PRO A 430 -15.47 28.20 -3.56
CA PRO A 430 -16.82 27.88 -3.98
C PRO A 430 -16.69 26.77 -5.04
N PRO A 431 -17.44 25.66 -4.91
CA PRO A 431 -17.41 24.64 -5.94
C PRO A 431 -17.63 25.34 -7.29
N PRO A 432 -16.89 24.99 -8.36
CA PRO A 432 -17.31 25.41 -9.70
C PRO A 432 -18.81 25.12 -9.78
N ARG A 433 -19.63 26.07 -10.25
CA ARG A 433 -21.09 25.89 -10.31
C ARG A 433 -21.38 24.54 -10.98
N ILE A 434 -21.66 23.53 -10.17
CA ILE A 434 -22.01 22.20 -10.63
C ILE A 434 -23.45 22.37 -11.06
N GLU A 435 -23.74 22.21 -12.34
CA GLU A 435 -25.11 22.08 -12.79
C GLU A 435 -25.72 20.89 -12.03
N GLU A 436 -26.68 21.20 -11.14
CA GLU A 436 -27.09 20.31 -10.05
C GLU A 436 -27.76 19.03 -10.58
N GLY A 437 -27.08 17.89 -10.47
CA GLY A 437 -27.69 16.57 -10.50
C GLY A 437 -27.80 16.01 -9.07
N VAL A 438 -29.00 16.00 -8.47
CA VAL A 438 -29.22 15.25 -7.23
C VAL A 438 -29.56 13.82 -7.60
N LEU A 439 -28.62 12.89 -7.42
CA LEU A 439 -28.93 11.46 -7.49
C LEU A 439 -29.57 11.02 -6.18
N ARG A 440 -30.80 10.51 -6.27
CA ARG A 440 -31.54 9.91 -5.16
C ARG A 440 -31.38 8.41 -5.21
N PHE A 441 -30.87 7.83 -4.13
CA PHE A 441 -30.75 6.38 -3.98
C PHE A 441 -31.95 5.88 -3.17
N ASP A 442 -32.91 5.24 -3.84
CA ASP A 442 -34.08 4.63 -3.21
C ASP A 442 -33.75 3.19 -2.78
N LEU A 443 -33.34 3.02 -1.52
CA LEU A 443 -32.91 1.73 -0.98
C LEU A 443 -34.03 0.72 -0.67
N LYS A 444 -35.29 0.92 -1.09
CA LYS A 444 -36.43 0.20 -0.47
C LYS A 444 -37.54 -0.35 -1.35
N THR A 445 -37.46 -0.32 -2.67
CA THR A 445 -38.58 -0.82 -3.49
C THR A 445 -38.53 -2.33 -3.74
N TRP A 446 -37.38 -2.91 -4.12
CA TRP A 446 -37.42 -4.27 -4.66
C TRP A 446 -37.55 -5.39 -3.62
N ASP A 447 -36.80 -5.36 -2.53
CA ASP A 447 -36.87 -6.41 -1.49
C ASP A 447 -38.19 -6.38 -0.71
N ALA A 448 -38.75 -5.19 -0.50
CA ALA A 448 -40.06 -5.02 0.12
C ALA A 448 -41.19 -5.51 -0.82
N VAL A 449 -41.12 -5.18 -2.11
CA VAL A 449 -42.07 -5.66 -3.13
C VAL A 449 -41.98 -7.18 -3.31
N ALA A 450 -40.77 -7.75 -3.31
CA ALA A 450 -40.56 -9.19 -3.41
C ALA A 450 -41.08 -9.94 -2.17
N THR A 451 -40.87 -9.39 -0.98
CA THR A 451 -41.39 -9.95 0.28
C THR A 451 -42.92 -9.85 0.34
N LEU A 452 -43.50 -8.73 -0.10
CA LEU A 452 -44.95 -8.54 -0.15
C LEU A 452 -45.59 -9.42 -1.23
N ALA A 453 -44.95 -9.57 -2.40
CA ALA A 453 -45.35 -10.49 -3.46
C ALA A 453 -45.38 -11.95 -2.97
N ALA A 454 -44.32 -12.37 -2.27
CA ALA A 454 -44.21 -13.71 -1.71
C ALA A 454 -45.28 -14.02 -0.64
N THR A 455 -45.70 -13.01 0.14
CA THR A 455 -46.69 -13.16 1.22
C THR A 455 -48.13 -12.96 0.76
N THR A 456 -48.37 -12.22 -0.33
CA THR A 456 -49.70 -11.95 -0.88
C THR A 456 -50.05 -12.81 -2.09
N GLY A 457 -49.08 -13.54 -2.65
CA GLY A 457 -49.24 -14.35 -3.86
C GLY A 457 -49.36 -13.54 -5.15
N LEU A 458 -49.14 -12.22 -5.09
CA LEU A 458 -49.12 -11.32 -6.24
C LEU A 458 -47.74 -11.32 -6.89
N THR A 459 -47.67 -10.99 -8.19
CA THR A 459 -46.38 -10.70 -8.82
C THR A 459 -45.84 -9.34 -8.35
N PRO A 460 -44.51 -9.14 -8.35
CA PRO A 460 -43.90 -7.85 -8.00
C PRO A 460 -44.53 -6.64 -8.72
N THR A 461 -44.89 -6.81 -10.01
CA THR A 461 -45.56 -5.78 -10.81
C THR A 461 -46.99 -5.49 -10.31
N GLN A 462 -47.76 -6.51 -9.95
CA GLN A 462 -49.12 -6.34 -9.41
C GLN A 462 -49.13 -5.71 -8.01
N VAL A 463 -48.10 -5.97 -7.20
CA VAL A 463 -47.89 -5.29 -5.92
C VAL A 463 -47.62 -3.81 -6.14
N LEU A 464 -46.79 -3.47 -7.13
CA LEU A 464 -46.48 -2.08 -7.49
C LEU A 464 -47.71 -1.33 -8.02
N GLU A 465 -48.51 -1.96 -8.89
CA GLU A 465 -49.76 -1.38 -9.41
C GLU A 465 -50.76 -1.09 -8.29
N ARG A 466 -50.91 -2.01 -7.32
CA ARG A 466 -51.83 -1.84 -6.18
C ARG A 466 -51.36 -0.80 -5.16
N LEU A 467 -50.04 -0.65 -4.98
CA LEU A 467 -49.47 0.41 -4.13
C LEU A 467 -49.66 1.80 -4.74
N TYR A 468 -49.85 1.89 -6.06
CA TYR A 468 -50.09 3.15 -6.77
C TYR A 468 -51.57 3.58 -6.74
N ASP A 469 -52.50 2.62 -6.65
CA ASP A 469 -53.93 2.87 -6.84
C ASP A 469 -54.78 2.96 -5.56
N ASP A 470 -54.25 2.70 -4.35
CA ASP A 470 -55.09 2.54 -3.15
C ASP A 470 -54.67 3.42 -1.94
N VAL A 471 -55.43 4.50 -1.70
CA VAL A 471 -55.29 5.39 -0.52
C VAL A 471 -55.98 4.80 0.73
N SER A 472 -56.60 3.62 0.66
CA SER A 472 -57.53 3.14 1.69
C SER A 472 -57.00 2.06 2.66
N LEU A 473 -55.78 1.58 2.49
CA LEU A 473 -55.10 0.76 3.50
C LEU A 473 -54.20 1.67 4.34
N GLY A 474 -54.57 1.90 5.60
CA GLY A 474 -53.77 2.67 6.56
C GLY A 474 -52.30 2.24 6.49
N THR A 475 -51.48 3.11 5.90
CA THR A 475 -50.16 2.77 5.40
C THR A 475 -49.22 2.51 6.58
N PRO A 476 -48.49 1.38 6.62
CA PRO A 476 -47.23 1.38 7.36
C PRO A 476 -46.33 2.41 6.67
N SER A 477 -45.99 3.49 7.36
CA SER A 477 -45.03 4.47 6.86
C SER A 477 -43.67 3.78 6.73
N ILE A 478 -43.34 3.33 5.51
CA ILE A 478 -41.98 2.92 5.18
C ILE A 478 -41.19 4.21 5.02
N GLU A 479 -40.45 4.62 6.05
CA GLU A 479 -39.48 5.70 5.90
C GLU A 479 -38.37 5.21 4.97
N VAL A 480 -38.32 5.74 3.75
CA VAL A 480 -37.22 5.53 2.81
C VAL A 480 -36.04 6.39 3.26
N ALA A 481 -34.98 5.74 3.72
CA ALA A 481 -33.72 6.42 3.93
C ALA A 481 -33.20 6.84 2.55
N THR A 482 -33.30 8.14 2.26
CA THR A 482 -32.79 8.71 1.01
C THR A 482 -31.39 9.23 1.27
N TYR A 483 -30.38 8.59 0.69
CA TYR A 483 -29.03 9.17 0.66
C TYR A 483 -28.96 10.11 -0.54
N ARG A 484 -28.61 11.38 -0.30
CA ARG A 484 -28.32 12.33 -1.36
C ARG A 484 -26.83 12.27 -1.66
N VAL A 485 -26.52 12.08 -2.94
CA VAL A 485 -25.16 12.20 -3.43
C VAL A 485 -25.15 13.36 -4.42
N HIS A 486 -24.28 14.31 -4.15
CA HIS A 486 -24.02 15.40 -5.08
C HIS A 486 -22.86 14.97 -5.98
N VAL A 487 -23.16 14.71 -7.24
CA VAL A 487 -22.18 14.39 -8.28
C VAL A 487 -22.45 15.28 -9.51
N PRO A 488 -21.42 15.71 -10.26
CA PRO A 488 -21.61 16.22 -11.60
C PRO A 488 -22.07 15.07 -12.49
N SER A 489 -23.29 15.15 -13.04
CA SER A 489 -23.94 14.06 -13.77
C SER A 489 -23.21 13.66 -15.06
N GLU A 490 -22.49 14.62 -15.63
CA GLU A 490 -21.71 14.53 -16.86
C GLU A 490 -20.31 13.98 -16.63
N ALA A 491 -19.85 13.91 -15.37
CA ALA A 491 -18.48 13.52 -15.03
C ALA A 491 -18.37 12.17 -14.32
N VAL A 492 -19.48 11.59 -13.85
CA VAL A 492 -19.46 10.38 -13.00
C VAL A 492 -20.50 9.35 -13.46
N GLU A 493 -20.04 8.15 -13.79
CA GLU A 493 -20.89 6.97 -13.98
C GLU A 493 -21.19 6.29 -12.63
N VAL A 494 -22.42 5.82 -12.45
CA VAL A 494 -22.90 5.25 -11.18
C VAL A 494 -23.45 3.85 -11.40
N GLU A 495 -22.94 2.89 -10.63
CA GLU A 495 -23.38 1.50 -10.62
C GLU A 495 -23.77 1.09 -9.19
N GLN A 496 -24.96 0.51 -8.99
CA GLN A 496 -25.46 0.16 -7.65
C GLN A 496 -25.83 -1.31 -7.56
N TRP A 497 -25.41 -1.96 -6.47
CA TRP A 497 -25.80 -3.32 -6.09
C TRP A 497 -26.21 -3.38 -4.62
N GLY A 498 -27.52 -3.37 -4.35
CA GLY A 498 -28.03 -3.35 -2.98
C GLY A 498 -27.58 -2.09 -2.23
N THR A 499 -26.88 -2.28 -1.10
CA THR A 499 -26.28 -1.18 -0.32
C THR A 499 -24.89 -0.78 -0.80
N THR A 500 -24.36 -1.40 -1.86
CA THR A 500 -23.05 -1.05 -2.41
C THR A 500 -23.25 -0.11 -3.61
N VAL A 501 -22.54 1.01 -3.63
CA VAL A 501 -22.53 1.94 -4.77
C VAL A 501 -21.10 2.10 -5.27
N ARG A 502 -20.92 1.98 -6.59
CA ARG A 502 -19.69 2.34 -7.29
C ARG A 502 -19.90 3.65 -8.06
N LEU A 503 -19.01 4.60 -7.84
CA LEU A 503 -18.97 5.89 -8.53
C LEU A 503 -17.69 5.93 -9.36
N THR A 504 -17.77 6.12 -10.67
CA THR A 504 -16.61 6.13 -11.57
C THR A 504 -16.51 7.49 -12.25
N ASN A 505 -15.44 8.23 -12.01
CA ASN A 505 -15.13 9.46 -12.75
C ASN A 505 -14.79 9.08 -14.19
N ILE A 506 -15.51 9.63 -15.17
CA ILE A 506 -15.31 9.34 -16.59
C ILE A 506 -14.55 10.45 -17.31
N THR A 507 -13.97 11.40 -16.56
CA THR A 507 -13.28 12.58 -17.07
C THR A 507 -11.80 12.58 -16.72
N ASP A 508 -11.06 13.48 -17.37
CA ASP A 508 -9.65 13.77 -17.09
C ASP A 508 -9.45 14.73 -15.89
N GLU A 509 -10.53 15.19 -15.25
CA GLU A 509 -10.52 16.15 -14.16
C GLU A 509 -10.71 15.46 -12.80
N ILE A 510 -10.27 16.12 -11.73
CA ILE A 510 -10.55 15.65 -10.37
C ILE A 510 -12.00 16.00 -10.04
N VAL A 511 -12.78 15.01 -9.59
CA VAL A 511 -14.19 15.20 -9.24
C VAL A 511 -14.37 15.02 -7.73
N ASN A 512 -14.91 16.04 -7.06
CA ASN A 512 -15.31 15.94 -5.66
C ASN A 512 -16.78 15.52 -5.57
N ILE A 513 -17.04 14.47 -4.81
CA ILE A 513 -18.35 13.88 -4.56
C ILE A 513 -18.69 14.08 -3.10
N GLN A 514 -19.86 14.60 -2.79
CA GLN A 514 -20.34 14.60 -1.43
C GLN A 514 -21.32 13.45 -1.20
N LEU A 515 -20.99 12.58 -0.25
CA LEU A 515 -21.82 11.48 0.22
C LEU A 515 -22.06 11.65 1.72
N ALA A 516 -23.31 11.96 2.10
CA ALA A 516 -23.66 12.37 3.47
C ALA A 516 -22.78 13.55 3.97
N GLU A 517 -22.10 13.38 5.11
CA GLU A 517 -21.21 14.38 5.70
C GLU A 517 -19.74 14.25 5.24
N GLN A 518 -19.45 13.38 4.28
CA GLN A 518 -18.09 13.16 3.78
C GLN A 518 -17.98 13.62 2.33
N VAL A 519 -16.86 14.26 1.99
CA VAL A 519 -16.49 14.52 0.59
C VAL A 519 -15.54 13.42 0.16
N TYR A 520 -15.58 13.03 -1.10
CA TYR A 520 -14.71 12.04 -1.72
C TYR A 520 -14.15 12.66 -2.99
N THR A 521 -12.84 12.71 -3.13
CA THR A 521 -12.14 13.13 -4.33
C THR A 521 -11.88 11.92 -5.22
N LEU A 522 -12.68 11.77 -6.27
CA LEU A 522 -12.40 10.86 -7.37
C LEU A 522 -11.29 11.46 -8.25
N LEU A 523 -10.20 10.72 -8.37
CA LEU A 523 -9.17 11.01 -9.36
C LEU A 523 -9.72 10.75 -10.78
N PRO A 524 -9.10 11.33 -11.83
CA PRO A 524 -9.45 11.05 -13.22
C PRO A 524 -9.53 9.55 -13.52
N HIS A 525 -10.58 9.11 -14.19
CA HIS A 525 -10.86 7.68 -14.49
C HIS A 525 -10.94 6.78 -13.24
N GLY A 526 -11.12 7.37 -12.06
CA GLY A 526 -11.16 6.65 -10.80
C GLY A 526 -12.51 6.09 -10.43
N SER A 527 -12.53 4.97 -9.70
CA SER A 527 -13.73 4.47 -9.04
C SER A 527 -13.63 4.51 -7.52
N LEU A 528 -14.71 4.96 -6.88
CA LEU A 528 -15.01 4.78 -5.47
C LEU A 528 -16.03 3.66 -5.32
N VAL A 529 -15.85 2.77 -4.35
CA VAL A 529 -16.91 1.84 -3.91
C VAL A 529 -17.25 2.17 -2.47
N VAL A 530 -18.52 2.50 -2.20
CA VAL A 530 -19.00 2.79 -0.84
C VAL A 530 -20.11 1.82 -0.46
N GLN A 531 -20.06 1.33 0.78
CA GLN A 531 -21.18 0.66 1.42
C GLN A 531 -22.07 1.70 2.10
N LEU A 532 -23.30 1.86 1.62
CA LEU A 532 -24.32 2.67 2.27
C LEU A 532 -24.75 1.99 3.59
N PRO A 533 -24.94 2.76 4.69
CA PRO A 533 -25.40 2.19 5.95
C PRO A 533 -26.76 1.50 5.79
N THR A 534 -26.89 0.27 6.29
CA THR A 534 -28.20 -0.39 6.45
C THR A 534 -28.95 0.26 7.61
N VAL A 535 -30.08 0.91 7.35
CA VAL A 535 -31.01 1.32 8.41
C VAL A 535 -31.69 0.07 8.98
N GLN A 536 -31.45 -0.24 10.26
CA GLN A 536 -32.21 -1.26 10.98
C GLN A 536 -33.64 -0.79 11.18
N TYR A 537 -34.63 -1.57 10.73
CA TYR A 537 -36.04 -1.28 10.99
C TYR A 537 -36.44 -1.83 12.35
N VAL A 538 -37.08 -1.00 13.18
CA VAL A 538 -37.76 -1.47 14.40
C VAL A 538 -39.26 -1.54 14.08
N MET A 539 -39.80 -2.76 13.98
CA MET A 539 -41.24 -2.98 13.91
C MET A 539 -41.85 -2.83 15.30
N VAL A 540 -42.64 -1.78 15.54
CA VAL A 540 -43.42 -1.64 16.78
C VAL A 540 -44.82 -2.25 16.55
N PRO A 541 -45.23 -3.32 17.26
CA PRO A 541 -46.56 -3.88 17.09
C PRO A 541 -47.61 -2.96 17.72
N THR A 542 -48.48 -2.36 16.93
CA THR A 542 -49.70 -1.72 17.46
C THR A 542 -50.74 -2.80 17.77
N ARG A 543 -51.01 -3.01 19.06
CA ARG A 543 -52.14 -3.83 19.52
C ARG A 543 -53.44 -3.20 19.02
N LYS A 544 -54.26 -4.00 18.33
CA LYS A 544 -55.68 -3.73 18.05
C LYS A 544 -56.39 -3.28 19.34
N VAL A 545 -56.96 -2.08 19.33
CA VAL A 545 -58.15 -1.77 20.13
C VAL A 545 -59.32 -1.78 19.17
N ILE A 546 -60.17 -2.80 19.31
CA ILE A 546 -61.45 -2.89 18.63
C ILE A 546 -62.40 -1.90 19.32
N ARG A 547 -63.01 -1.01 18.55
CA ARG A 547 -64.43 -0.66 18.65
C ARG A 547 -64.95 -0.22 17.29
#